data_AF-A0A970U9Q4-F1
#
_entry.id   AF-A0A970U9Q4-F1
#
_cell.length_a   1.000
_cell.length_b   1.000
_cell.length_c   1.000
_cell.angle_alpha   90.00
_cell.angle_beta   90.00
_cell.angle_gamma   90.00
#
_symmetry.space_group_name_H-M   'P 1'
#
loop_
_entity.id
_entity.type
_entity.pdbx_description
1 polymer ?
#
loop_
_entity_poly.entity_id
_entity_poly.type
_entity_poly.pdbx_seq_one_letter_code
_entity_poly.pdbx_strand_id
1 'polypeptide(L)'
;MHSFVQFYKKEYIASLINYREGEEKLGETLQIAVDGDLSSFQGKFVILGIAEDIGIRANHGMAGAASAFRSFIKSLVNIHNSRDLNGDQFLLLGKIRTGDLMEESQNADIETLRQLTEKLDDMVFPVIQQIVHAGKIPIVIGGGHNNVFPILKGCSLACNQSINTINLDAHADFRPTEGRHSGNGFRYAYEAGYLKKYALLGLHHAYNNELIIDELNENPDFLPIMFEDIFLRRKETWEQAKRRAIDFVKTNRFGVELDVDSLENLLSSAWSSVGVTSDESLNYLYNCGKEPQVCYLHITEAVYKRSDGMENVLIGKLINYMVQAFCRGVQEQG
;
A
#
# COMPACT_ATOMS: atom_id res chain seq x y z
N MET A 1 -4.31 -13.10 13.95
CA MET A 1 -4.43 -11.66 14.19
C MET A 1 -3.95 -11.23 15.58
N HIS A 2 -4.50 -11.79 16.66
CA HIS A 2 -4.36 -11.23 18.01
C HIS A 2 -2.91 -11.08 18.50
N SER A 3 -1.98 -11.96 18.10
CA SER A 3 -0.55 -11.88 18.44
C SER A 3 0.20 -10.75 17.72
N PHE A 4 -0.19 -10.42 16.48
CA PHE A 4 0.60 -9.53 15.61
C PHE A 4 0.03 -8.12 15.49
N VAL A 5 -1.24 -7.89 15.83
CA VAL A 5 -1.90 -6.58 15.68
C VAL A 5 -1.99 -5.83 17.00
N GLN A 6 -1.50 -4.61 17.03
CA GLN A 6 -1.81 -3.60 18.05
C GLN A 6 -3.13 -2.91 17.70
N PHE A 7 -4.19 -3.30 18.42
CA PHE A 7 -5.51 -2.66 18.34
C PHE A 7 -5.50 -1.26 18.98
N TYR A 8 -6.34 -0.37 18.47
CA TYR A 8 -6.56 0.94 19.09
C TYR A 8 -7.70 0.87 20.10
N LYS A 9 -7.53 1.61 21.20
CA LYS A 9 -8.64 1.87 22.12
C LYS A 9 -9.65 2.79 21.47
N LYS A 10 -10.95 2.51 21.67
CA LYS A 10 -12.04 3.36 21.14
C LYS A 10 -11.91 4.79 21.64
N GLU A 11 -11.52 4.97 22.90
CA GLU A 11 -11.33 6.29 23.53
C GLU A 11 -10.19 7.07 22.87
N TYR A 12 -9.12 6.37 22.44
CA TYR A 12 -8.02 7.01 21.73
C TYR A 12 -8.50 7.55 20.38
N ILE A 13 -9.23 6.76 19.60
CA ILE A 13 -9.75 7.23 18.31
C ILE A 13 -10.76 8.35 18.50
N ALA A 14 -11.67 8.24 19.46
CA ALA A 14 -12.64 9.28 19.80
C ALA A 14 -11.95 10.62 20.17
N SER A 15 -10.79 10.56 20.82
CA SER A 15 -10.00 11.76 21.18
C SER A 15 -9.37 12.48 19.97
N LEU A 16 -9.31 11.83 18.80
CA LEU A 16 -8.78 12.43 17.57
C LEU A 16 -9.86 13.15 16.74
N ILE A 17 -11.14 12.95 17.06
CA ILE A 17 -12.28 13.49 16.31
C ILE A 17 -12.54 14.93 16.74
N ASN A 18 -12.62 15.82 15.75
CA ASN A 18 -13.06 17.21 15.95
C ASN A 18 -14.58 17.27 15.79
N TYR A 19 -15.29 17.10 16.90
CA TYR A 19 -16.76 17.17 16.94
C TYR A 19 -17.24 18.59 16.63
N ARG A 20 -18.31 18.68 15.84
CA ARG A 20 -18.99 19.93 15.53
C ARG A 20 -20.49 19.67 15.44
N GLU A 21 -21.26 20.50 16.14
CA GLU A 21 -22.73 20.39 16.14
C GLU A 21 -23.29 20.43 14.71
N GLY A 22 -24.17 19.48 14.39
CA GLY A 22 -24.78 19.34 13.06
C GLY A 22 -23.93 18.61 12.02
N GLU A 23 -22.72 18.17 12.36
CA GLU A 23 -21.86 17.34 11.50
C GLU A 23 -21.68 15.96 12.11
N GLU A 24 -21.69 14.91 11.28
CA GLU A 24 -21.26 13.57 11.65
C GLU A 24 -19.93 13.28 10.94
N LYS A 25 -18.90 12.93 11.69
CA LYS A 25 -17.58 12.56 11.19
C LYS A 25 -17.52 11.07 10.93
N LEU A 26 -16.69 10.65 9.96
CA LEU A 26 -16.48 9.24 9.65
C LEU A 26 -16.00 8.46 10.89
N GLY A 27 -15.17 9.08 11.74
CA GLY A 27 -14.69 8.44 12.97
C GLY A 27 -15.79 8.09 13.98
N GLU A 28 -16.98 8.68 13.86
CA GLU A 28 -18.13 8.42 14.74
C GLU A 28 -18.88 7.15 14.33
N THR A 29 -18.82 6.78 13.05
CA THR A 29 -19.50 5.60 12.48
C THR A 29 -18.56 4.45 12.10
N LEU A 30 -17.28 4.75 11.86
CA LEU A 30 -16.21 3.79 11.62
C LEU A 30 -16.14 2.74 12.74
N GLN A 31 -16.14 1.46 12.37
CA GLN A 31 -15.96 0.40 13.36
C GLN A 31 -14.50 0.31 13.81
N ILE A 32 -14.29 0.18 15.11
CA ILE A 32 -12.95 0.01 15.71
C ILE A 32 -12.88 -1.41 16.26
N ALA A 33 -11.92 -2.18 15.76
CA ALA A 33 -11.70 -3.55 16.19
C ALA A 33 -11.29 -3.62 17.67
N VAL A 34 -11.92 -4.52 18.42
CA VAL A 34 -11.54 -4.81 19.82
C VAL A 34 -10.56 -5.98 19.90
N ASP A 35 -10.64 -6.88 18.93
CA ASP A 35 -9.80 -8.05 18.75
C ASP A 35 -9.65 -8.36 17.25
N GLY A 36 -9.19 -9.57 16.94
CA GLY A 36 -9.00 -10.03 15.57
C GLY A 36 -10.22 -10.68 14.91
N ASP A 37 -11.39 -10.69 15.55
CA ASP A 37 -12.60 -11.29 14.98
C ASP A 37 -13.30 -10.30 14.04
N LEU A 38 -13.46 -10.72 12.80
CA LEU A 38 -14.12 -9.95 11.74
C LEU A 38 -15.55 -10.45 11.45
N SER A 39 -16.03 -11.46 12.17
CA SER A 39 -17.30 -12.15 11.89
C SER A 39 -18.53 -11.23 11.98
N SER A 40 -18.51 -10.28 12.92
CA SER A 40 -19.59 -9.30 13.10
C SER A 40 -19.54 -8.13 12.12
N PHE A 41 -18.41 -7.89 11.45
CA PHE A 41 -18.23 -6.75 10.57
C PHE A 41 -18.91 -6.99 9.22
N GLN A 42 -19.93 -6.18 8.91
CA GLN A 42 -20.69 -6.28 7.65
C GLN A 42 -20.14 -5.41 6.52
N GLY A 43 -19.25 -4.47 6.82
CA GLY A 43 -18.60 -3.62 5.82
C GLY A 43 -17.60 -4.39 4.94
N LYS A 44 -16.98 -3.66 4.00
CA LYS A 44 -16.09 -4.24 2.98
C LYS A 44 -14.60 -4.06 3.31
N PHE A 45 -14.23 -2.93 3.91
CA PHE A 45 -12.84 -2.47 3.98
C PHE A 45 -12.27 -2.62 5.38
N VAL A 46 -11.10 -3.25 5.49
CA VAL A 46 -10.38 -3.40 6.76
C VAL A 46 -9.07 -2.64 6.67
N ILE A 47 -8.94 -1.59 7.48
CA ILE A 47 -7.79 -0.70 7.50
C ILE A 47 -6.73 -1.25 8.45
N LEU A 48 -5.52 -1.47 7.92
CA LEU A 48 -4.37 -1.97 8.66
C LEU A 48 -3.16 -1.07 8.40
N GLY A 49 -2.51 -0.62 9.46
CA GLY A 49 -1.23 0.10 9.36
C GLY A 49 -0.03 -0.82 9.50
N ILE A 50 1.03 -0.54 8.77
CA ILE A 50 2.36 -1.14 9.01
C ILE A 50 3.32 0.02 9.27
N ALA A 51 3.59 0.31 10.55
CA ALA A 51 4.37 1.49 10.93
C ALA A 51 5.85 1.11 11.09
N GLU A 52 6.57 1.00 9.98
CA GLU A 52 8.00 0.62 9.93
C GLU A 52 8.74 1.29 8.75
N ASP A 53 10.06 1.26 8.80
CA ASP A 53 10.98 1.68 7.71
C ASP A 53 12.26 0.82 7.69
N ILE A 54 12.18 -0.39 8.23
CA ILE A 54 13.28 -1.36 8.35
C ILE A 54 13.69 -1.83 6.96
N GLY A 55 12.72 -2.22 6.12
CA GLY A 55 13.00 -2.68 4.76
C GLY A 55 13.55 -1.59 3.85
N ILE A 56 13.13 -0.34 4.08
CA ILE A 56 13.69 0.85 3.41
C ILE A 56 15.17 1.01 3.76
N ARG A 57 15.50 1.01 5.06
CA ARG A 57 16.88 1.11 5.52
C ARG A 57 17.75 -0.07 5.08
N ALA A 58 17.19 -1.28 5.03
CA ALA A 58 17.83 -2.47 4.49
C ALA A 58 18.18 -2.35 2.99
N ASN A 59 17.47 -1.46 2.28
CA ASN A 59 17.73 -1.09 0.89
C ASN A 59 18.49 0.25 0.77
N HIS A 60 19.20 0.67 1.82
CA HIS A 60 19.97 1.93 1.88
C HIS A 60 19.12 3.22 1.76
N GLY A 61 17.80 3.13 1.92
CA GLY A 61 16.89 4.27 1.89
C GLY A 61 16.85 5.05 3.21
N MET A 62 16.14 6.18 3.18
CA MET A 62 15.96 7.06 4.34
C MET A 62 14.74 6.65 5.17
N ALA A 63 14.93 6.57 6.49
CA ALA A 63 13.84 6.28 7.43
C ALA A 63 12.78 7.39 7.48
N GLY A 64 11.53 7.01 7.78
CA GLY A 64 10.41 7.95 7.86
C GLY A 64 9.04 7.36 7.57
N ALA A 65 8.95 6.27 6.81
CA ALA A 65 7.66 5.69 6.38
C ALA A 65 6.79 5.23 7.56
N ALA A 66 7.41 4.87 8.70
CA ALA A 66 6.72 4.55 9.95
C ALA A 66 5.80 5.68 10.47
N SER A 67 5.97 6.92 9.99
CA SER A 67 5.24 8.10 10.46
C SER A 67 3.87 8.32 9.79
N ALA A 68 3.63 7.78 8.60
CA ALA A 68 2.45 8.13 7.80
C ALA A 68 1.12 7.65 8.39
N PHE A 69 1.06 6.43 8.93
CA PHE A 69 -0.20 5.83 9.36
C PHE A 69 -0.94 6.65 10.43
N ARG A 70 -0.20 7.24 11.38
CA ARG A 70 -0.79 8.12 12.40
C ARG A 70 -1.39 9.39 11.80
N SER A 71 -0.72 9.98 10.81
CA SER A 71 -1.21 11.16 10.09
C SER A 71 -2.48 10.82 9.30
N PHE A 72 -2.48 9.66 8.64
CA PHE A 72 -3.65 9.13 7.94
C PHE A 72 -4.86 8.93 8.86
N ILE A 73 -4.72 8.24 10.01
CA ILE A 73 -5.83 8.04 10.95
C ILE A 73 -6.43 9.38 11.37
N LYS A 74 -5.59 10.36 11.72
CA LYS A 74 -6.06 11.69 12.12
C LYS A 74 -6.87 12.36 11.00
N SER A 75 -6.47 12.20 9.74
CA SER A 75 -7.25 12.72 8.62
C SER A 75 -8.55 11.94 8.41
N LEU A 76 -8.48 10.61 8.40
CA LEU A 76 -9.61 9.72 8.11
C LEU A 76 -10.78 9.95 9.05
N VAL A 77 -10.52 10.00 10.37
CA VAL A 77 -11.60 10.10 11.37
C VAL A 77 -12.30 11.46 11.37
N ASN A 78 -11.75 12.45 10.66
CA ASN A 78 -12.21 13.84 10.64
C ASN A 78 -12.91 14.28 9.34
N ILE A 79 -13.01 13.40 8.35
CA ILE A 79 -13.84 13.67 7.17
C ILE A 79 -15.32 13.46 7.51
N HIS A 80 -16.21 13.99 6.67
CA HIS A 80 -17.64 13.83 6.87
C HIS A 80 -18.08 12.39 6.59
N ASN A 81 -18.96 11.87 7.44
CA ASN A 81 -19.77 10.72 7.11
C ASN A 81 -20.85 11.17 6.10
N SER A 82 -21.03 10.43 5.02
CA SER A 82 -22.03 10.74 4.01
C SER A 82 -22.58 9.48 3.36
N ARG A 83 -23.65 9.60 2.56
CA ARG A 83 -24.22 8.47 1.79
C ARG A 83 -23.19 7.78 0.90
N ASP A 84 -22.28 8.60 0.40
CA ASP A 84 -21.26 8.28 -0.58
C ASP A 84 -19.93 7.85 0.05
N LEU A 85 -19.81 8.02 1.37
CA LEU A 85 -18.66 7.68 2.19
C LEU A 85 -19.14 7.38 3.61
N ASN A 86 -19.63 6.16 3.82
CA ASN A 86 -20.19 5.71 5.09
C ASN A 86 -19.14 4.94 5.90
N GLY A 87 -18.87 5.36 7.14
CA GLY A 87 -17.98 4.70 8.09
C GLY A 87 -18.33 3.24 8.37
N ASP A 88 -19.61 2.82 8.25
CA ASP A 88 -20.04 1.43 8.41
C ASP A 88 -19.37 0.46 7.42
N GLN A 89 -18.86 0.99 6.30
CA GLN A 89 -18.13 0.21 5.29
C GLN A 89 -16.70 -0.10 5.69
N PHE A 90 -16.21 0.51 6.78
CA PHE A 90 -14.82 0.46 7.21
C PHE A 90 -14.70 -0.11 8.63
N LEU A 91 -13.64 -0.89 8.84
CA LEU A 91 -13.18 -1.32 10.13
C LEU A 91 -11.71 -0.93 10.29
N LEU A 92 -11.39 -0.11 11.30
CA LEU A 92 -10.02 0.16 11.70
C LEU A 92 -9.54 -0.99 12.59
N LEU A 93 -8.70 -1.85 12.00
CA LEU A 93 -8.18 -3.02 12.68
C LEU A 93 -7.08 -2.63 13.68
N GLY A 94 -6.20 -1.72 13.29
CA GLY A 94 -5.05 -1.32 14.09
C GLY A 94 -3.79 -1.25 13.25
N LYS A 95 -2.65 -1.54 13.87
CA LYS A 95 -1.36 -1.66 13.17
C LYS A 95 -0.62 -2.92 13.55
N ILE A 96 0.27 -3.39 12.70
CA ILE A 96 1.22 -4.46 13.06
C ILE A 96 2.09 -4.01 14.23
N ARG A 97 2.37 -4.92 15.18
CA ARG A 97 3.22 -4.71 16.36
C ARG A 97 4.71 -4.63 15.98
N THR A 98 5.08 -3.58 15.27
CA THR A 98 6.45 -3.37 14.80
C THR A 98 7.42 -2.89 15.89
N GLY A 99 6.96 -2.65 17.13
CA GLY A 99 7.74 -2.03 18.21
C GLY A 99 9.08 -2.69 18.49
N ASP A 100 9.07 -3.99 18.79
CA ASP A 100 10.28 -4.75 19.14
C ASP A 100 11.26 -4.81 17.96
N LEU A 101 10.75 -5.00 16.72
CA LEU A 101 11.58 -4.99 15.52
C LEU A 101 12.18 -3.61 15.25
N MET A 102 11.42 -2.53 15.47
CA MET A 102 11.89 -1.16 15.30
C MET A 102 12.94 -0.78 16.35
N GLU A 103 12.84 -1.31 17.57
CA GLU A 103 13.86 -1.16 18.61
C GLU A 103 15.13 -1.95 18.25
N GLU A 104 15.02 -3.22 17.87
CA GLU A 104 16.16 -4.05 17.43
C GLU A 104 16.86 -3.46 16.20
N SER A 105 16.10 -2.80 15.31
CA SER A 105 16.65 -2.17 14.11
C SER A 105 17.48 -0.90 14.37
N GLN A 106 17.50 -0.37 15.60
CA GLN A 106 18.23 0.86 15.92
C GLN A 106 19.74 0.63 15.80
N ASN A 107 20.39 1.37 14.89
CA ASN A 107 21.82 1.23 14.58
C ASN A 107 22.26 -0.17 14.14
N ALA A 108 21.30 -1.00 13.70
CA ALA A 108 21.58 -2.31 13.14
C ALA A 108 22.32 -2.20 11.79
N ASP A 109 23.15 -3.19 11.49
CA ASP A 109 23.77 -3.30 10.16
C ASP A 109 22.75 -3.78 9.11
N ILE A 110 23.14 -3.70 7.83
CA ILE A 110 22.26 -4.05 6.70
C ILE A 110 21.78 -5.51 6.79
N GLU A 111 22.65 -6.43 7.20
CA GLU A 111 22.31 -7.85 7.30
C GLU A 111 21.24 -8.08 8.38
N THR A 112 21.40 -7.46 9.55
CA THR A 112 20.40 -7.51 10.62
C THR A 112 19.08 -6.87 10.17
N LEU A 113 19.12 -5.72 9.47
CA LEU A 113 17.90 -5.09 8.93
C LEU A 113 17.17 -5.99 7.92
N ARG A 114 17.91 -6.72 7.08
CA ARG A 114 17.36 -7.71 6.14
C ARG A 114 16.66 -8.85 6.88
N GLN A 115 17.28 -9.38 7.94
CA GLN A 115 16.68 -10.42 8.79
C GLN A 115 15.44 -9.92 9.54
N LEU A 116 15.44 -8.67 10.02
CA LEU A 116 14.27 -8.07 10.67
C LEU A 116 13.11 -7.87 9.71
N THR A 117 13.40 -7.56 8.45
CA THR A 117 12.39 -7.45 7.39
C THR A 117 11.74 -8.81 7.10
N GLU A 118 12.51 -9.90 7.10
CA GLU A 118 11.96 -11.26 6.99
C GLU A 118 11.08 -11.62 8.21
N LYS A 119 11.51 -11.30 9.44
CA LYS A 119 10.67 -11.48 10.64
C LYS A 119 9.36 -10.70 10.55
N LEU A 120 9.39 -9.48 9.98
CA LEU A 120 8.20 -8.67 9.75
C LEU A 120 7.24 -9.36 8.78
N ASP A 121 7.76 -9.99 7.72
CA ASP A 121 6.94 -10.72 6.75
C ASP A 121 6.05 -11.78 7.43
N ASP A 122 6.61 -12.52 8.40
CA ASP A 122 5.91 -13.54 9.20
C ASP A 122 4.83 -12.98 10.13
N MET A 123 4.91 -11.69 10.49
CA MET A 123 3.88 -11.01 11.27
C MET A 123 2.73 -10.49 10.39
N VAL A 124 3.05 -10.07 9.17
CA VAL A 124 2.10 -9.41 8.25
C VAL A 124 1.22 -10.42 7.53
N PHE A 125 1.79 -11.46 6.90
CA PHE A 125 1.02 -12.35 6.04
C PHE A 125 -0.18 -13.05 6.73
N PRO A 126 -0.10 -13.50 8.00
CA PRO A 126 -1.22 -14.16 8.65
C PRO A 126 -2.40 -13.22 8.93
N VAL A 127 -2.11 -11.92 9.13
CA VAL A 127 -3.14 -10.89 9.33
C VAL A 127 -3.86 -10.64 8.00
N ILE A 128 -3.12 -10.45 6.91
CA ILE A 128 -3.69 -10.25 5.57
C ILE A 128 -4.51 -11.47 5.15
N GLN A 129 -3.99 -12.68 5.37
CA GLN A 129 -4.70 -13.92 5.06
C GLN A 129 -6.06 -13.98 5.76
N GLN A 130 -6.13 -13.63 7.05
CA GLN A 130 -7.39 -13.65 7.80
C GLN A 130 -8.40 -12.61 7.32
N ILE A 131 -7.94 -11.40 6.95
CA ILE A 131 -8.81 -10.35 6.39
C ILE A 131 -9.43 -10.84 5.07
N VAL A 132 -8.59 -11.34 4.15
CA VAL A 132 -9.05 -11.79 2.82
C VAL A 132 -9.91 -13.05 2.93
N HIS A 133 -9.59 -13.98 3.83
CA HIS A 133 -10.40 -15.17 4.08
C HIS A 133 -11.81 -14.83 4.60
N ALA A 134 -11.94 -13.73 5.35
CA ALA A 134 -13.24 -13.20 5.80
C ALA A 134 -14.02 -12.48 4.68
N GLY A 135 -13.55 -12.51 3.43
CA GLY A 135 -14.17 -11.85 2.29
C GLY A 135 -14.08 -10.33 2.32
N LYS A 136 -13.12 -9.79 3.09
CA LYS A 136 -12.89 -8.35 3.22
C LYS A 136 -11.70 -7.90 2.37
N ILE A 137 -11.67 -6.62 2.03
CA ILE A 137 -10.57 -6.01 1.27
C ILE A 137 -9.64 -5.30 2.27
N PRO A 138 -8.38 -5.76 2.42
CA PRO A 138 -7.37 -5.04 3.20
C PRO A 138 -7.04 -3.70 2.52
N ILE A 139 -7.07 -2.64 3.32
CA ILE A 139 -6.54 -1.32 2.98
C ILE A 139 -5.30 -1.12 3.85
N VAL A 140 -4.13 -1.38 3.28
CA VAL A 140 -2.84 -1.37 3.98
C VAL A 140 -2.17 -0.03 3.79
N ILE A 141 -1.79 0.61 4.89
CA ILE A 141 -1.18 1.94 4.88
C ILE A 141 0.21 1.91 5.52
N GLY A 142 1.18 2.36 4.74
CA GLY A 142 2.54 2.61 5.18
C GLY A 142 3.40 1.37 5.26
N GLY A 143 4.56 1.60 5.86
CA GLY A 143 5.70 0.72 5.78
C GLY A 143 6.49 1.01 4.52
N GLY A 144 7.59 0.29 4.36
CA GLY A 144 8.26 0.24 3.06
C GLY A 144 7.56 -0.68 2.09
N HIS A 145 7.97 -0.62 0.81
CA HIS A 145 7.40 -1.50 -0.22
C HIS A 145 7.76 -2.96 -0.04
N ASN A 146 8.67 -3.29 0.90
CA ASN A 146 8.97 -4.67 1.31
C ASN A 146 7.70 -5.43 1.71
N ASN A 147 6.71 -4.74 2.27
CA ASN A 147 5.47 -5.34 2.74
C ASN A 147 4.61 -5.95 1.62
N VAL A 148 4.87 -5.66 0.34
CA VAL A 148 4.15 -6.29 -0.76
C VAL A 148 4.29 -7.81 -0.76
N PHE A 149 5.47 -8.33 -0.36
CA PHE A 149 5.69 -9.78 -0.30
C PHE A 149 4.73 -10.48 0.67
N PRO A 150 4.68 -10.14 1.97
CA PRO A 150 3.76 -10.77 2.89
C PRO A 150 2.28 -10.45 2.60
N ILE A 151 1.98 -9.30 2.00
CA ILE A 151 0.61 -8.98 1.54
C ILE A 151 0.18 -9.96 0.44
N LEU A 152 1.01 -10.15 -0.60
CA LEU A 152 0.75 -11.09 -1.68
C LEU A 152 0.69 -12.53 -1.19
N LYS A 153 1.62 -12.94 -0.31
CA LYS A 153 1.58 -14.25 0.36
C LYS A 153 0.25 -14.47 1.08
N GLY A 154 -0.17 -13.51 1.91
CA GLY A 154 -1.42 -13.60 2.66
C GLY A 154 -2.65 -13.70 1.75
N CYS A 155 -2.73 -12.86 0.72
CA CYS A 155 -3.80 -12.88 -0.27
C CYS A 155 -3.83 -14.19 -1.06
N SER A 156 -2.67 -14.64 -1.54
CA SER A 156 -2.54 -15.86 -2.32
C SER A 156 -2.97 -17.09 -1.54
N LEU A 157 -2.52 -17.23 -0.29
CA LEU A 157 -2.91 -18.32 0.59
C LEU A 157 -4.40 -18.29 0.94
N ALA A 158 -4.98 -17.10 1.15
CA ALA A 158 -6.42 -16.96 1.41
C ALA A 158 -7.27 -17.33 0.18
N CYS A 159 -6.77 -17.04 -1.03
CA CYS A 159 -7.45 -17.28 -2.29
C CYS A 159 -7.13 -18.64 -2.92
N ASN A 160 -6.17 -19.38 -2.34
CA ASN A 160 -5.60 -20.62 -2.87
C ASN A 160 -5.15 -20.51 -4.34
N GLN A 161 -4.54 -19.39 -4.71
CA GLN A 161 -4.04 -19.10 -6.05
C GLN A 161 -3.03 -17.95 -6.03
N SER A 162 -2.16 -17.86 -7.02
CA SER A 162 -1.33 -16.68 -7.26
C SER A 162 -2.18 -15.44 -7.56
N ILE A 163 -1.71 -14.28 -7.13
CA ILE A 163 -2.36 -12.98 -7.32
C ILE A 163 -1.64 -12.23 -8.44
N ASN A 164 -2.38 -11.47 -9.25
CA ASN A 164 -1.78 -10.50 -10.16
C ASN A 164 -1.57 -9.16 -9.43
N THR A 165 -0.69 -8.29 -9.89
CA THR A 165 -0.52 -6.97 -9.26
C THR A 165 -0.33 -5.89 -10.29
N ILE A 166 -0.97 -4.75 -10.05
CA ILE A 166 -0.67 -3.49 -10.71
C ILE A 166 0.01 -2.56 -9.70
N ASN A 167 1.16 -2.02 -10.09
CA ASN A 167 1.96 -1.13 -9.27
C ASN A 167 2.18 0.20 -9.98
N LEU A 168 1.78 1.29 -9.33
CA LEU A 168 2.12 2.64 -9.75
C LEU A 168 3.36 3.07 -8.96
N ASP A 169 4.50 3.09 -9.64
CA ASP A 169 5.82 3.18 -9.03
C ASP A 169 6.86 3.66 -10.05
N ALA A 170 7.83 4.45 -9.60
CA ALA A 170 8.98 4.84 -10.42
C ALA A 170 10.02 3.70 -10.53
N HIS A 171 10.01 2.78 -9.56
CA HIS A 171 10.88 1.62 -9.43
C HIS A 171 10.13 0.32 -9.77
N ALA A 172 10.88 -0.69 -10.22
CA ALA A 172 10.32 -2.00 -10.47
C ALA A 172 10.19 -2.88 -9.21
N ASP A 173 10.96 -2.54 -8.17
CA ASP A 173 11.05 -3.29 -6.91
C ASP A 173 11.23 -4.81 -7.09
N PHE A 174 12.02 -5.13 -8.12
CA PHE A 174 12.31 -6.47 -8.62
C PHE A 174 13.80 -6.82 -8.53
N ARG A 175 14.52 -6.19 -7.59
CA ARG A 175 15.96 -6.41 -7.34
C ARG A 175 16.25 -7.87 -6.93
N PRO A 176 17.51 -8.33 -7.04
CA PRO A 176 17.90 -9.67 -6.63
C PRO A 176 17.55 -10.02 -5.17
N THR A 177 17.42 -11.32 -4.91
CA THR A 177 17.14 -11.87 -3.57
C THR A 177 18.41 -11.97 -2.71
N GLU A 178 18.98 -10.83 -2.35
CA GLU A 178 20.20 -10.71 -1.53
C GLU A 178 19.91 -10.57 -0.02
N GLY A 179 18.67 -10.89 0.38
CA GLY A 179 18.10 -10.59 1.69
C GLY A 179 16.94 -9.60 1.57
N ARG A 180 15.93 -9.71 2.44
CA ARG A 180 14.67 -8.96 2.32
C ARG A 180 14.89 -7.46 2.53
N HIS A 181 14.38 -6.63 1.62
CA HIS A 181 14.39 -5.17 1.74
C HIS A 181 13.27 -4.57 0.86
N SER A 182 13.13 -3.23 0.82
CA SER A 182 12.01 -2.60 0.08
C SER A 182 12.01 -2.95 -1.40
N GLY A 183 13.15 -2.80 -2.07
CA GLY A 183 13.25 -2.97 -3.54
C GLY A 183 13.23 -4.40 -4.10
N ASN A 184 12.85 -5.42 -3.33
CA ASN A 184 12.77 -6.80 -3.84
C ASN A 184 11.50 -7.57 -3.42
N GLY A 185 10.49 -6.91 -2.87
CA GLY A 185 9.25 -7.58 -2.44
C GLY A 185 8.55 -8.36 -3.55
N PHE A 186 8.44 -7.79 -4.75
CA PHE A 186 7.80 -8.44 -5.89
C PHE A 186 8.60 -9.64 -6.41
N ARG A 187 9.95 -9.57 -6.37
CA ARG A 187 10.85 -10.68 -6.73
C ARG A 187 10.55 -11.92 -5.89
N TYR A 188 10.58 -11.76 -4.57
CA TYR A 188 10.29 -12.84 -3.63
C TYR A 188 8.88 -13.40 -3.83
N ALA A 189 7.89 -12.54 -4.10
CA ALA A 189 6.51 -12.98 -4.32
C ALA A 189 6.37 -13.80 -5.61
N TYR A 190 7.07 -13.40 -6.67
CA TYR A 190 7.05 -14.11 -7.96
C TYR A 190 7.74 -15.47 -7.88
N GLU A 191 8.95 -15.52 -7.31
CA GLU A 191 9.71 -16.76 -7.16
C GLU A 191 9.02 -17.77 -6.23
N ALA A 192 8.33 -17.29 -5.19
CA ALA A 192 7.53 -18.14 -4.30
C ALA A 192 6.16 -18.54 -4.89
N GLY A 193 5.80 -18.05 -6.08
CA GLY A 193 4.53 -18.38 -6.75
C GLY A 193 3.30 -17.66 -6.19
N TYR A 194 3.47 -16.64 -5.36
CA TYR A 194 2.36 -15.82 -4.83
C TYR A 194 1.94 -14.72 -5.81
N LEU A 195 2.86 -14.24 -6.66
CA LEU A 195 2.61 -13.30 -7.76
C LEU A 195 2.63 -14.03 -9.10
N LYS A 196 1.65 -13.77 -9.98
CA LYS A 196 1.65 -14.32 -11.35
C LYS A 196 1.86 -13.28 -12.44
N LYS A 197 0.98 -12.29 -12.58
CA LYS A 197 1.18 -11.19 -13.52
C LYS A 197 1.50 -9.89 -12.82
N TYR A 198 2.43 -9.12 -13.35
CA TYR A 198 2.87 -7.86 -12.76
C TYR A 198 2.86 -6.72 -13.79
N ALA A 199 1.94 -5.77 -13.65
CA ALA A 199 1.95 -4.54 -14.43
C ALA A 199 2.64 -3.42 -13.64
N LEU A 200 3.72 -2.88 -14.21
CA LEU A 200 4.51 -1.81 -13.61
C LEU A 200 4.22 -0.51 -14.38
N LEU A 201 3.40 0.35 -13.80
CA LEU A 201 2.94 1.59 -14.40
C LEU A 201 3.78 2.77 -13.90
N GLY A 202 4.42 3.49 -14.82
CA GLY A 202 5.14 4.71 -14.49
C GLY A 202 6.62 4.51 -14.15
N LEU A 203 7.24 3.41 -14.59
CA LEU A 203 8.66 3.16 -14.35
C LEU A 203 9.53 4.28 -14.95
N HIS A 204 10.49 4.76 -14.19
CA HIS A 204 11.49 5.72 -14.66
C HIS A 204 12.74 4.97 -15.12
N HIS A 205 13.21 5.21 -16.35
CA HIS A 205 14.44 4.58 -16.83
C HIS A 205 15.64 4.88 -15.92
N ALA A 206 15.69 6.07 -15.33
CA ALA A 206 16.80 6.50 -14.48
C ALA A 206 16.94 5.70 -13.17
N TYR A 207 15.87 5.02 -12.72
CA TYR A 207 15.83 4.33 -11.43
C TYR A 207 15.79 2.81 -11.55
N ASN A 208 15.79 2.29 -12.79
CA ASN A 208 15.76 0.87 -13.08
C ASN A 208 16.97 0.50 -13.92
N ASN A 209 17.77 -0.47 -13.47
CA ASN A 209 18.93 -0.91 -14.23
C ASN A 209 18.52 -1.70 -15.48
N GLU A 210 19.41 -1.74 -16.48
CA GLU A 210 19.15 -2.37 -17.78
C GLU A 210 18.80 -3.86 -17.65
N LEU A 211 19.49 -4.59 -16.77
CA LEU A 211 19.23 -6.02 -16.54
C LEU A 211 17.80 -6.29 -16.05
N ILE A 212 17.28 -5.47 -15.14
CA ILE A 212 15.90 -5.59 -14.65
C ILE A 212 14.92 -5.27 -15.80
N ILE A 213 15.17 -4.20 -16.57
CA ILE A 213 14.31 -3.84 -17.68
C ILE A 213 14.27 -4.92 -18.76
N ASP A 214 15.42 -5.51 -19.11
CA ASP A 214 15.51 -6.60 -20.06
C ASP A 214 14.72 -7.81 -19.58
N GLU A 215 14.92 -8.22 -18.32
CA GLU A 215 14.16 -9.31 -17.72
C GLU A 215 12.64 -9.06 -17.73
N LEU A 216 12.22 -7.83 -17.41
CA LEU A 216 10.81 -7.45 -17.44
C LEU A 216 10.22 -7.49 -18.85
N ASN A 217 10.99 -7.15 -19.88
CA ASN A 217 10.53 -7.18 -21.27
C ASN A 217 10.51 -8.59 -21.87
N GLU A 218 11.41 -9.48 -21.44
CA GLU A 218 11.51 -10.85 -21.95
C GLU A 218 10.46 -11.80 -21.33
N ASN A 219 9.97 -11.49 -20.13
CA ASN A 219 9.01 -12.33 -19.43
C ASN A 219 7.55 -11.90 -19.71
N PRO A 220 6.71 -12.77 -20.32
CA PRO A 220 5.32 -12.43 -20.66
C PRO A 220 4.39 -12.27 -19.44
N ASP A 221 4.84 -12.67 -18.24
CA ASP A 221 4.12 -12.40 -17.01
C ASP A 221 4.20 -10.92 -16.58
N PHE A 222 5.10 -10.13 -17.19
CA PHE A 222 5.34 -8.75 -16.81
C PHE A 222 4.91 -7.76 -17.90
N LEU A 223 4.49 -6.59 -17.45
CA LEU A 223 4.10 -5.48 -18.32
C LEU A 223 4.73 -4.17 -17.81
N PRO A 224 6.00 -3.89 -18.17
CA PRO A 224 6.61 -2.61 -17.86
C PRO A 224 5.99 -1.50 -18.73
N ILE A 225 5.64 -0.38 -18.11
CA ILE A 225 5.11 0.81 -18.77
C ILE A 225 5.89 2.02 -18.27
N MET A 226 6.66 2.63 -19.17
CA MET A 226 7.61 3.69 -18.82
C MET A 226 6.93 5.05 -18.70
N PHE A 227 7.30 5.81 -17.66
CA PHE A 227 6.89 7.20 -17.48
C PHE A 227 7.23 8.05 -18.72
N GLU A 228 8.45 7.86 -19.27
CA GLU A 228 8.91 8.62 -20.42
C GLU A 228 8.06 8.37 -21.67
N ASP A 229 7.50 7.17 -21.83
CA ASP A 229 6.63 6.85 -22.95
C ASP A 229 5.26 7.54 -22.85
N ILE A 230 4.75 7.73 -21.64
CA ILE A 230 3.47 8.41 -21.36
C ILE A 230 3.63 9.94 -21.41
N PHE A 231 4.65 10.48 -20.75
CA PHE A 231 4.72 11.91 -20.44
C PHE A 231 5.70 12.70 -21.30
N LEU A 232 6.76 12.07 -21.83
CA LEU A 232 7.78 12.75 -22.62
C LEU A 232 7.62 12.45 -24.12
N ARG A 233 7.65 11.17 -24.49
CA ARG A 233 7.57 10.71 -25.89
C ARG A 233 6.14 10.67 -26.42
N ARG A 234 5.14 10.63 -25.53
CA ARG A 234 3.71 10.59 -25.87
C ARG A 234 3.36 9.43 -26.82
N LYS A 235 3.93 8.25 -26.58
CA LYS A 235 3.62 7.03 -27.34
C LYS A 235 2.19 6.54 -27.06
N GLU A 236 1.73 6.76 -25.84
CA GLU A 236 0.34 6.53 -25.40
C GLU A 236 -0.06 7.59 -24.36
N THR A 237 -1.36 7.78 -24.16
CA THR A 237 -1.87 8.65 -23.10
C THR A 237 -1.89 7.94 -21.75
N TRP A 238 -1.94 8.70 -20.64
CA TRP A 238 -2.13 8.14 -19.30
C TRP A 238 -3.33 7.18 -19.24
N GLU A 239 -4.46 7.57 -19.83
CA GLU A 239 -5.67 6.76 -19.85
C GLU A 239 -5.50 5.44 -20.63
N GLN A 240 -4.73 5.45 -21.72
CA GLN A 240 -4.41 4.25 -22.49
C GLN A 240 -3.49 3.31 -21.70
N ALA A 241 -2.41 3.85 -21.13
CA ALA A 241 -1.44 3.10 -20.32
C ALA A 241 -2.11 2.44 -19.11
N LYS A 242 -2.86 3.22 -18.33
CA LYS A 242 -3.61 2.74 -17.16
C LYS A 242 -4.60 1.66 -17.55
N ARG A 243 -5.40 1.85 -18.60
CA ARG A 243 -6.36 0.84 -19.06
C ARG A 243 -5.66 -0.46 -19.46
N ARG A 244 -4.57 -0.36 -20.21
CA ARG A 244 -3.76 -1.50 -20.64
C ARG A 244 -3.19 -2.28 -19.45
N ALA A 245 -2.70 -1.58 -18.43
CA ALA A 245 -2.22 -2.19 -17.18
C ALA A 245 -3.35 -2.92 -16.43
N ILE A 246 -4.51 -2.28 -16.29
CA ILE A 246 -5.68 -2.87 -15.62
C ILE A 246 -6.17 -4.12 -16.38
N ASP A 247 -6.30 -4.02 -17.71
CA ASP A 247 -6.73 -5.14 -18.57
C ASP A 247 -5.78 -6.34 -18.48
N PHE A 248 -4.49 -6.09 -18.30
CA PHE A 248 -3.48 -7.14 -18.13
C PHE A 248 -3.69 -7.94 -16.82
N VAL A 249 -3.90 -7.23 -15.70
CA VAL A 249 -3.98 -7.86 -14.37
C VAL A 249 -5.37 -8.40 -14.03
N LYS A 250 -6.46 -7.80 -14.54
CA LYS A 250 -7.84 -8.21 -14.21
C LYS A 250 -8.26 -9.57 -14.74
N THR A 251 -7.38 -10.24 -15.49
CA THR A 251 -7.55 -11.64 -15.92
C THR A 251 -7.64 -12.62 -14.76
N ASN A 252 -7.22 -12.21 -13.55
CA ASN A 252 -7.45 -12.93 -12.30
C ASN A 252 -7.59 -11.92 -11.14
N ARG A 253 -7.75 -12.41 -9.90
CA ARG A 253 -7.65 -11.60 -8.69
C ARG A 253 -6.36 -10.80 -8.69
N PHE A 254 -6.45 -9.51 -8.35
CA PHE A 254 -5.29 -8.65 -8.36
C PHE A 254 -5.20 -7.67 -7.19
N GLY A 255 -3.98 -7.37 -6.81
CA GLY A 255 -3.61 -6.34 -5.85
C GLY A 255 -3.35 -4.99 -6.50
N VAL A 256 -3.62 -3.92 -5.76
CA VAL A 256 -3.30 -2.55 -6.18
C VAL A 256 -2.23 -1.99 -5.25
N GLU A 257 -1.12 -1.61 -5.86
CA GLU A 257 0.01 -0.98 -5.21
C GLU A 257 0.13 0.47 -5.70
N LEU A 258 0.42 1.38 -4.77
CA LEU A 258 0.79 2.75 -5.05
C LEU A 258 1.98 3.10 -4.17
N ASP A 259 3.14 3.24 -4.81
CA ASP A 259 4.31 3.87 -4.20
C ASP A 259 4.20 5.38 -4.34
N VAL A 260 4.23 6.11 -3.22
CA VAL A 260 4.09 7.56 -3.30
C VAL A 260 5.32 8.25 -3.90
N ASP A 261 6.45 7.55 -4.01
CA ASP A 261 7.66 8.10 -4.63
C ASP A 261 7.50 8.31 -6.15
N SER A 262 6.49 7.69 -6.76
CA SER A 262 6.11 7.86 -8.16
C SER A 262 5.35 9.16 -8.42
N LEU A 263 4.95 9.89 -7.37
CA LEU A 263 4.22 11.16 -7.46
C LEU A 263 5.18 12.34 -7.34
N GLU A 264 4.93 13.37 -8.16
CA GLU A 264 5.75 14.57 -8.12
C GLU A 264 5.66 15.30 -6.76
N ASN A 265 6.82 15.70 -6.24
CA ASN A 265 6.95 16.53 -5.05
C ASN A 265 6.37 15.92 -3.75
N LEU A 266 6.24 14.59 -3.66
CA LEU A 266 5.84 13.92 -2.42
C LEU A 266 7.01 13.37 -1.63
N LEU A 267 7.10 13.78 -0.37
CA LEU A 267 8.14 13.33 0.55
C LEU A 267 8.08 11.81 0.75
N SER A 268 9.16 11.14 0.31
CA SER A 268 9.44 9.71 0.48
C SER A 268 10.95 9.49 0.72
N SER A 269 11.39 8.23 0.80
CA SER A 269 12.82 7.91 0.78
C SER A 269 13.47 8.33 -0.54
N ALA A 270 12.87 7.97 -1.68
CA ALA A 270 13.33 8.30 -3.03
C ALA A 270 12.55 9.49 -3.64
N TRP A 271 12.52 10.61 -2.91
CA TRP A 271 11.73 11.79 -3.29
C TRP A 271 12.14 12.38 -4.66
N SER A 272 11.17 12.57 -5.55
CA SER A 272 11.36 13.14 -6.89
C SER A 272 10.54 14.43 -7.10
N SER A 273 11.05 15.35 -7.91
CA SER A 273 10.32 16.55 -8.36
C SER A 273 9.44 16.30 -9.59
N VAL A 274 9.56 15.11 -10.19
CA VAL A 274 8.85 14.67 -11.39
C VAL A 274 8.21 13.32 -11.12
N GLY A 275 6.98 13.14 -11.59
CA GLY A 275 6.19 11.93 -11.42
C GLY A 275 4.77 12.16 -11.91
N VAL A 276 3.87 11.24 -11.58
CA VAL A 276 2.44 11.45 -11.81
C VAL A 276 1.88 12.48 -10.82
N THR A 277 0.81 13.16 -11.22
CA THR A 277 0.12 14.11 -10.35
C THR A 277 -0.74 13.38 -9.30
N SER A 278 -1.13 14.10 -8.25
CA SER A 278 -2.10 13.57 -7.28
C SER A 278 -3.40 13.16 -7.96
N ASP A 279 -3.95 13.97 -8.88
CA ASP A 279 -5.21 13.67 -9.58
C ASP A 279 -5.12 12.41 -10.44
N GLU A 280 -4.00 12.19 -11.13
CA GLU A 280 -3.74 10.96 -11.89
C GLU A 280 -3.70 9.73 -10.98
N SER A 281 -3.07 9.85 -9.80
CA SER A 281 -3.03 8.76 -8.82
C SER A 281 -4.41 8.41 -8.27
N LEU A 282 -5.27 9.42 -7.99
CA LEU A 282 -6.64 9.22 -7.55
C LEU A 282 -7.47 8.56 -8.65
N ASN A 283 -7.31 9.02 -9.88
CA ASN A 283 -7.95 8.44 -11.05
C ASN A 283 -7.52 6.98 -11.27
N TYR A 284 -6.24 6.65 -11.10
CA TYR A 284 -5.72 5.29 -11.13
C TYR A 284 -6.39 4.38 -10.09
N LEU A 285 -6.39 4.81 -8.82
CA LEU A 285 -6.98 4.05 -7.72
C LEU A 285 -8.48 3.83 -7.90
N TYR A 286 -9.21 4.87 -8.32
CA TYR A 286 -10.64 4.76 -8.63
C TYR A 286 -10.91 3.73 -9.73
N ASN A 287 -10.16 3.76 -10.84
CA ASN A 287 -10.37 2.82 -11.94
C ASN A 287 -9.99 1.38 -11.55
N CYS A 288 -8.93 1.18 -10.76
CA CYS A 288 -8.60 -0.15 -10.25
C CYS A 288 -9.69 -0.68 -9.32
N GLY A 289 -10.22 0.17 -8.43
CA GLY A 289 -11.30 -0.19 -7.52
C GLY A 289 -12.59 -0.65 -8.24
N LYS A 290 -12.85 -0.15 -9.46
CA LYS A 290 -14.03 -0.56 -10.25
C LYS A 290 -13.99 -1.99 -10.78
N GLU A 291 -12.84 -2.65 -10.72
CA GLU A 291 -12.73 -4.02 -11.22
C GLU A 291 -13.09 -5.03 -10.11
N PRO A 292 -14.04 -5.96 -10.33
CA PRO A 292 -14.51 -6.89 -9.30
C PRO A 292 -13.45 -7.90 -8.82
N GLN A 293 -12.35 -8.04 -9.55
CA GLN A 293 -11.23 -8.92 -9.21
C GLN A 293 -10.28 -8.33 -8.16
N VAL A 294 -10.41 -7.05 -7.81
CA VAL A 294 -9.48 -6.40 -6.87
C VAL A 294 -9.59 -7.00 -5.47
N CYS A 295 -8.45 -7.33 -4.84
CA CYS A 295 -8.45 -8.02 -3.54
C CYS A 295 -7.78 -7.25 -2.40
N TYR A 296 -6.93 -6.25 -2.68
CA TYR A 296 -6.37 -5.36 -1.66
C TYR A 296 -5.90 -4.02 -2.26
N LEU A 297 -5.68 -3.04 -1.38
CA LEU A 297 -4.93 -1.81 -1.68
C LEU A 297 -3.76 -1.67 -0.70
N HIS A 298 -2.56 -1.37 -1.19
CA HIS A 298 -1.41 -0.94 -0.39
C HIS A 298 -0.92 0.43 -0.87
N ILE A 299 -0.86 1.38 0.06
CA ILE A 299 -0.19 2.68 -0.14
C ILE A 299 1.08 2.67 0.68
N THR A 300 2.23 2.75 0.02
CA THR A 300 3.56 2.52 0.62
C THR A 300 4.45 3.77 0.58
N GLU A 301 5.60 3.72 1.26
CA GLU A 301 6.70 4.72 1.24
C GLU A 301 6.34 6.15 1.68
N ALA A 302 5.08 6.39 2.06
CA ALA A 302 4.61 7.69 2.46
C ALA A 302 5.27 8.17 3.75
N VAL A 303 5.75 9.42 3.76
CA VAL A 303 6.44 10.00 4.90
C VAL A 303 5.72 11.25 5.41
N TYR A 304 5.34 11.25 6.69
CA TYR A 304 4.95 12.47 7.39
C TYR A 304 6.17 13.23 7.91
N LYS A 305 7.13 12.50 8.50
CA LYS A 305 8.39 13.03 8.99
C LYS A 305 9.53 12.09 8.65
N ARG A 306 10.51 12.61 7.88
CA ARG A 306 11.70 11.86 7.46
C ARG A 306 12.84 12.05 8.48
N SER A 307 13.81 11.14 8.45
CA SER A 307 14.94 11.13 9.40
C SER A 307 15.82 12.38 9.37
N ASP A 308 15.82 13.14 8.27
CA ASP A 308 16.52 14.43 8.13
C ASP A 308 15.73 15.63 8.66
N GLY A 309 14.52 15.41 9.19
CA GLY A 309 13.67 16.45 9.75
C GLY A 309 12.71 17.10 8.75
N MET A 310 12.73 16.72 7.47
CA MET A 310 11.70 17.17 6.53
C MET A 310 10.33 16.61 6.90
N GLU A 311 9.30 17.44 6.77
CA GLU A 311 7.92 17.07 7.11
C GLU A 311 6.96 17.36 5.94
N ASN A 312 6.02 16.45 5.72
CA ASN A 312 4.87 16.65 4.84
C ASN A 312 3.59 16.55 5.67
N VAL A 313 3.13 17.69 6.16
CA VAL A 313 1.96 17.74 7.05
C VAL A 313 0.64 17.36 6.38
N LEU A 314 0.60 17.34 5.04
CA LEU A 314 -0.59 17.01 4.26
C LEU A 314 -0.66 15.55 3.81
N ILE A 315 0.39 14.75 4.03
CA ILE A 315 0.44 13.37 3.51
C ILE A 315 -0.74 12.52 4.00
N GLY A 316 -1.14 12.65 5.27
CA GLY A 316 -2.28 11.92 5.82
C GLY A 316 -3.59 12.25 5.11
N LYS A 317 -3.75 13.50 4.65
CA LYS A 317 -4.91 13.94 3.88
C LYS A 317 -4.89 13.38 2.46
N LEU A 318 -3.72 13.34 1.82
CA LEU A 318 -3.58 12.76 0.49
C LEU A 318 -3.84 11.25 0.49
N ILE A 319 -3.24 10.50 1.43
CA ILE A 319 -3.51 9.07 1.61
C ILE A 319 -5.02 8.83 1.81
N ASN A 320 -5.68 9.72 2.56
CA ASN A 320 -7.13 9.63 2.75
C ASN A 320 -7.92 9.83 1.43
N TYR A 321 -7.55 10.78 0.58
CA TYR A 321 -8.15 10.89 -0.75
C TYR A 321 -7.89 9.64 -1.62
N MET A 322 -6.69 9.07 -1.55
CA MET A 322 -6.34 7.84 -2.27
C MET A 322 -7.22 6.66 -1.84
N VAL A 323 -7.35 6.43 -0.53
CA VAL A 323 -8.23 5.40 0.02
C VAL A 323 -9.68 5.63 -0.40
N GLN A 324 -10.16 6.88 -0.35
CA GLN A 324 -11.53 7.22 -0.79
C GLN A 324 -11.74 6.92 -2.27
N ALA A 325 -10.80 7.31 -3.14
CA ALA A 325 -10.89 7.08 -4.58
C ALA A 325 -11.01 5.57 -4.89
N PHE A 326 -10.14 4.76 -4.28
CA PHE A 326 -10.20 3.30 -4.40
C PHE A 326 -11.53 2.72 -3.90
N CYS A 327 -11.91 3.04 -2.66
CA CYS A 327 -13.11 2.49 -2.04
C CYS A 327 -14.38 2.89 -2.79
N ARG A 328 -14.41 4.11 -3.34
CA ARG A 328 -15.50 4.59 -4.18
C ARG A 328 -15.61 3.76 -5.46
N GLY A 329 -14.49 3.46 -6.12
CA GLY A 329 -14.48 2.55 -7.27
C GLY A 329 -15.07 1.19 -6.93
N VAL A 330 -14.68 0.61 -5.78
CA VAL A 330 -15.21 -0.68 -5.30
C VAL A 330 -16.71 -0.65 -4.98
N GLN A 331 -17.21 0.46 -4.45
CA GLN A 331 -18.63 0.62 -4.14
C GLN A 331 -19.50 0.84 -5.38
N GLU A 332 -18.92 1.33 -6.47
CA GLU A 332 -19.57 1.55 -7.77
C GLU A 332 -19.37 0.38 -8.75
N GLN A 333 -18.88 -0.77 -8.27
CA GLN A 333 -18.92 -2.02 -9.02
C GLN A 333 -20.39 -2.37 -9.31
N GLY A 334 -20.71 -2.56 -10.60
CA GLY A 334 -22.07 -2.78 -11.10
C GLY A 334 -22.68 -4.13 -10.73
#